data_AF-A0A401G4E2-F1
#
_entry.id   AF-A0A401G4E2-F1
#
_cell.length_a   1.000
_cell.length_b   1.000
_cell.length_c   1.000
_cell.angle_alpha   90.00
_cell.angle_beta   90.00
_cell.angle_gamma   90.00
#
_symmetry.space_group_name_H-M   'P 1'
#
loop_
_entity.id
_entity.type
_entity.pdbx_description
1 polymer ?
#
loop_
_entity_poly.entity_id
_entity_poly.type
_entity_poly.pdbx_seq_one_letter_code
_entity_poly.pdbx_strand_id
1 'polypeptide(L)'
;MKLSVAKTAGFCMGVQRAVEMALDASNTCSPPIYTYGPLIHNPQVLSLLEEKGITVLDTIPESGSGTVLIRAHGVPPDARLRLEEAGFTVIDATCPRVIKVQAIIRKHTREGYTCIIIGDADHPEVIGLLGYAGDKGFVVGSLQELEALPEFDRAIIVAQTTQNTLFYEAVKKWSARSRRKYKVFDTICDSTEHRQEEAKRLAETVEAVVVVGGHNSGNTQRLAEIVRDAGKPAYHIETEGELDISALASVRHIGITAGASTPNWIIKRIYKAIETLPISGETEWKKRRFAAQRYLLLSNTYVAMGAGFLCYACIRLQDLRHSVPYIAISMLYILSMHTLNTLTGLREARYNDPDRAAFYDTNKFMLTLLALISGAIGLGTAAGMGMLPFLILFMMSAMGLCYNLKLIPDAVEGVRYRRLRDIPGSKTVLIALAWGVVTAIFPCLAVAGTIKASTIPAFMWAAGIVFVRTAFFNILDMQGDRIVGKETIPILLGKNRSMTLLRFILLFTLVLLFGASSYHLIPNLGIGLMLCPVFLLIVISANKRGHMMPGVRLEFLVESNFILAGLITLIWSLFFR
;
A
#
# COMPACT_ATOMS: atom_id res chain seq x y z
N MET A 1 -8.11 -8.44 -21.58
CA MET A 1 -6.86 -7.66 -21.53
C MET A 1 -5.97 -8.19 -20.41
N LYS A 2 -4.66 -8.29 -20.64
CA LYS A 2 -3.64 -8.67 -19.66
C LYS A 2 -2.92 -7.39 -19.21
N LEU A 3 -2.71 -7.24 -17.91
CA LEU A 3 -1.96 -6.13 -17.33
C LEU A 3 -0.71 -6.66 -16.63
N SER A 4 0.43 -6.03 -16.90
CA SER A 4 1.70 -6.30 -16.20
C SER A 4 2.17 -5.02 -15.52
N VAL A 5 2.38 -5.05 -14.21
CA VAL A 5 2.94 -3.91 -13.47
C VAL A 5 4.41 -4.17 -13.16
N ALA A 6 5.28 -3.20 -13.42
CA ALA A 6 6.68 -3.27 -13.02
C ALA A 6 6.78 -3.39 -11.49
N LYS A 7 7.62 -4.30 -11.00
CA LYS A 7 7.84 -4.56 -9.57
C LYS A 7 8.48 -3.36 -8.87
N THR A 8 9.26 -2.58 -9.61
CA THR A 8 9.92 -1.36 -9.14
C THR A 8 9.03 -0.12 -9.26
N ALA A 9 7.79 -0.25 -9.74
CA ALA A 9 6.87 0.88 -9.88
C ALA A 9 6.58 1.54 -8.52
N GLY A 10 6.69 2.87 -8.49
CA GLY A 10 6.33 3.72 -7.36
C GLY A 10 7.51 4.11 -6.49
N PHE A 11 7.23 4.51 -5.24
CA PHE A 11 8.23 5.08 -4.32
C PHE A 11 9.53 4.27 -4.23
N CYS A 12 10.66 4.96 -4.43
CA CYS A 12 11.96 4.43 -4.02
C CYS A 12 12.19 4.67 -2.52
N MET A 13 13.21 4.04 -1.94
CA MET A 13 13.54 4.18 -0.52
C MET A 13 13.78 5.66 -0.12
N GLY A 14 14.49 6.43 -0.96
CA GLY A 14 14.78 7.84 -0.67
C GLY A 14 13.53 8.71 -0.61
N VAL A 15 12.64 8.56 -1.59
CA VAL A 15 11.33 9.25 -1.63
C VAL A 15 10.47 8.81 -0.47
N GLN A 16 10.36 7.50 -0.23
CA GLN A 16 9.56 6.96 0.88
C GLN A 16 10.05 7.54 2.21
N ARG A 17 11.35 7.53 2.46
CA ARG A 17 11.96 8.12 3.67
C ARG A 17 11.59 9.60 3.81
N ALA A 18 11.71 10.39 2.74
CA ALA A 18 11.42 11.81 2.80
C ALA A 18 9.95 12.12 3.12
N VAL A 19 9.03 11.43 2.45
CA VAL A 19 7.58 11.55 2.71
C VAL A 19 7.23 11.10 4.12
N GLU A 20 7.81 10.00 4.59
CA GLU A 20 7.60 9.52 5.96
C GLU A 20 8.11 10.51 7.00
N MET A 21 9.28 11.12 6.79
CA MET A 21 9.80 12.17 7.67
C MET A 21 8.90 13.40 7.73
N ALA A 22 8.32 13.81 6.59
CA ALA A 22 7.38 14.93 6.53
C ALA A 22 6.09 14.62 7.30
N LEU A 23 5.51 13.44 7.08
CA LEU A 23 4.31 13.00 7.80
C LEU A 23 4.58 12.82 9.29
N ASP A 24 5.73 12.27 9.68
CA ASP A 24 6.10 12.12 11.09
C ASP A 24 6.27 13.50 11.76
N ALA A 25 6.93 14.45 11.08
CA ALA A 25 7.07 15.82 11.56
C ALA A 25 5.69 16.46 11.82
N SER A 26 4.69 16.25 10.96
CA SER A 26 3.32 16.76 11.21
C SER A 26 2.65 16.20 12.46
N ASN A 27 3.11 15.07 12.98
CA ASN A 27 2.58 14.46 14.19
C ASN A 27 3.42 14.78 15.44
N THR A 28 4.71 15.07 15.29
CA THR A 28 5.65 15.22 16.42
C THR A 28 6.14 16.64 16.65
N CYS A 29 6.13 17.48 15.61
CA CYS A 29 6.66 18.84 15.68
C CYS A 29 5.50 19.85 15.81
N SER A 30 5.75 20.94 16.53
CA SER A 30 4.82 22.06 16.57
C SER A 30 4.79 22.77 15.21
N PRO A 31 3.61 23.11 14.68
CA PRO A 31 3.51 23.95 13.48
C PRO A 31 4.08 25.35 13.73
N PRO A 32 4.49 26.09 12.68
CA PRO A 32 4.40 25.71 11.27
C PRO A 32 5.50 24.72 10.83
N ILE A 33 5.19 23.92 9.80
CA ILE A 33 6.10 22.94 9.21
C ILE A 33 6.20 23.22 7.72
N TYR A 34 7.43 23.27 7.22
CA TYR A 34 7.72 23.59 5.83
C TYR A 34 8.61 22.54 5.17
N THR A 35 8.62 22.54 3.86
CA THR A 35 9.64 21.90 3.04
C THR A 35 10.39 22.98 2.25
N TYR A 36 11.73 22.93 2.20
CA TYR A 36 12.48 23.90 1.38
C TYR A 36 12.52 23.45 -0.07
N GLY A 37 11.70 24.11 -0.89
CA GLY A 37 11.25 23.64 -2.20
C GLY A 37 10.38 22.37 -2.11
N PRO A 38 9.84 21.90 -3.25
CA PRO A 38 9.05 20.68 -3.29
C PRO A 38 9.83 19.49 -2.71
N LEU A 39 9.25 18.81 -1.71
CA LEU A 39 9.86 17.65 -1.06
C LEU A 39 10.28 16.58 -2.09
N ILE A 40 9.40 16.34 -3.05
CA ILE A 40 9.55 15.43 -4.20
C ILE A 40 8.82 16.00 -5.43
N HIS A 41 9.14 15.48 -6.63
CA HIS A 41 8.43 15.83 -7.87
C HIS A 41 7.17 14.97 -8.07
N ASN A 42 6.13 15.23 -7.28
CA ASN A 42 4.80 14.64 -7.49
C ASN A 42 3.69 15.57 -6.95
N PRO A 43 2.85 16.17 -7.81
CA PRO A 43 1.89 17.19 -7.38
C PRO A 43 0.85 16.65 -6.41
N GLN A 44 0.40 15.41 -6.58
CA GLN A 44 -0.61 14.81 -5.71
C GLN A 44 -0.08 14.59 -4.27
N VAL A 45 1.21 14.26 -4.12
CA VAL A 45 1.85 14.16 -2.81
C VAL A 45 2.08 15.55 -2.20
N LEU A 46 2.41 16.57 -3.00
CA LEU A 46 2.56 17.94 -2.49
C LEU A 46 1.23 18.48 -1.96
N SER A 47 0.14 18.34 -2.71
CA SER A 47 -1.21 18.71 -2.24
C SER A 47 -1.59 17.96 -0.96
N LEU A 48 -1.21 16.68 -0.85
CA LEU A 48 -1.45 15.90 0.35
C LEU A 48 -0.68 16.43 1.57
N LEU A 49 0.58 16.84 1.39
CA LEU A 49 1.38 17.42 2.47
C LEU A 49 0.81 18.77 2.91
N GLU A 50 0.31 19.56 1.95
CA GLU A 50 -0.37 20.82 2.22
C GLU A 50 -1.66 20.61 3.04
N GLU A 51 -2.48 19.61 2.69
CA GLU A 51 -3.65 19.21 3.49
C GLU A 51 -3.28 18.78 4.93
N LYS A 52 -2.02 18.40 5.14
CA LYS A 52 -1.45 18.04 6.46
C LYS A 52 -0.79 19.21 7.18
N GLY A 53 -0.90 20.42 6.64
CA GLY A 53 -0.32 21.63 7.22
C GLY A 53 1.19 21.76 6.97
N ILE A 54 1.73 21.03 5.99
CA ILE A 54 3.13 21.11 5.57
C ILE A 54 3.17 21.89 4.25
N THR A 55 3.69 23.10 4.27
CA THR A 55 3.72 23.97 3.08
C THR A 55 5.12 24.05 2.46
N VAL A 56 5.20 24.48 1.20
CA VAL A 56 6.48 24.68 0.51
C VAL A 56 7.00 26.08 0.80
N LEU A 57 8.28 26.17 1.13
CA LEU A 57 9.03 27.40 1.25
C LEU A 57 9.98 27.50 0.04
N ASP A 58 9.73 28.44 -0.87
CA ASP A 58 10.54 28.60 -2.10
C ASP A 58 11.85 29.36 -1.85
N THR A 59 11.85 30.31 -0.91
CA THR A 59 12.99 31.15 -0.55
C THR A 59 13.23 31.13 0.96
N ILE A 60 14.49 31.21 1.37
CA ILE A 60 14.85 31.31 2.79
C ILE A 60 14.59 32.76 3.24
N PRO A 61 13.65 33.02 4.17
CA PRO A 61 13.38 34.36 4.68
C PRO A 61 14.52 34.84 5.59
N GLU A 62 14.59 36.16 5.84
CA GLU A 62 15.56 36.73 6.79
C GLU A 62 15.31 36.26 8.23
N SER A 63 14.04 36.04 8.59
CA SER A 63 13.63 35.53 9.89
C SER A 63 12.39 34.65 9.74
N GLY A 64 12.35 33.55 10.49
CA GLY A 64 11.27 32.58 10.49
C GLY A 64 11.24 31.76 11.78
N SER A 65 10.25 30.86 11.88
CA SER A 65 10.12 29.95 13.01
C SER A 65 9.44 28.66 12.58
N GLY A 66 9.58 27.62 13.39
CA GLY A 66 9.02 26.29 13.10
C GLY A 66 10.06 25.33 12.54
N THR A 67 9.58 24.30 11.84
CA THR A 67 10.42 23.21 11.32
C THR A 67 10.49 23.26 9.80
N VAL A 68 11.68 23.12 9.22
CA VAL A 68 11.88 23.05 7.76
C VAL A 68 12.54 21.72 7.41
N LEU A 69 11.94 20.99 6.47
CA LEU A 69 12.51 19.78 5.90
C LEU A 69 13.28 20.10 4.62
N ILE A 70 14.55 19.68 4.54
CA ILE A 70 15.32 19.68 3.29
C ILE A 70 14.77 18.57 2.38
N ARG A 71 14.48 18.92 1.13
CA ARG A 71 13.93 18.01 0.10
C ARG A 71 14.82 16.79 -0.20
N ALA A 72 14.22 15.72 -0.72
CA ALA A 72 14.93 14.46 -1.02
C ALA A 72 16.10 14.62 -2.01
N HIS A 73 16.01 15.60 -2.90
CA HIS A 73 17.03 15.98 -3.89
C HIS A 73 18.27 16.64 -3.27
N GLY A 74 18.21 17.02 -2.00
CA GLY A 74 19.22 17.83 -1.36
C GLY A 74 19.15 19.31 -1.76
N VAL A 75 20.06 20.07 -1.15
CA VAL A 75 20.21 21.52 -1.28
C VAL A 75 21.71 21.87 -1.30
N PRO A 76 22.07 23.06 -1.79
CA PRO A 76 23.43 23.60 -1.63
C PRO A 76 23.88 23.63 -0.16
N PRO A 77 25.19 23.55 0.12
CA PRO A 77 25.71 23.41 1.49
C PRO A 77 25.42 24.60 2.41
N ASP A 78 25.28 25.81 1.86
CA ASP A 78 24.96 27.03 2.60
C ASP A 78 23.49 27.14 3.01
N ALA A 79 22.58 26.50 2.24
CA ALA A 79 21.14 26.60 2.47
C ALA A 79 20.73 26.11 3.87
N ARG A 80 21.37 25.05 4.38
CA ARG A 80 21.10 24.55 5.73
C ARG A 80 21.44 25.59 6.80
N LEU A 81 22.63 26.16 6.73
CA LEU A 81 23.09 27.18 7.68
C LEU A 81 22.17 28.39 7.65
N ARG A 82 21.81 28.86 6.45
CA ARG A 82 20.88 29.99 6.28
C ARG A 82 19.49 29.74 6.87
N LEU A 83 18.98 28.50 6.78
CA LEU A 83 17.72 28.12 7.42
C LEU A 83 17.84 28.12 8.96
N GLU A 84 18.94 27.59 9.50
CA GLU A 84 19.21 27.59 10.94
C GLU A 84 19.39 29.02 11.48
N GLU A 85 20.14 29.87 10.76
CA GLU A 85 20.34 31.29 11.06
C GLU A 85 19.04 32.12 10.99
N ALA A 86 18.14 31.78 10.08
CA ALA A 86 16.81 32.38 9.99
C ALA A 86 15.87 31.97 11.15
N GLY A 87 16.27 31.01 12.01
CA GLY A 87 15.52 30.59 13.20
C GLY A 87 14.71 29.30 13.06
N PHE A 88 14.93 28.51 12.00
CA PHE A 88 14.24 27.24 11.80
C PHE A 88 14.94 26.05 12.46
N THR A 89 14.14 25.09 12.93
CA THR A 89 14.63 23.73 13.19
C THR A 89 14.71 22.96 11.87
N VAL A 90 15.90 22.49 11.48
CA VAL A 90 16.10 21.85 10.18
C VAL A 90 16.16 20.33 10.29
N ILE A 91 15.29 19.65 9.53
CA ILE A 91 15.30 18.18 9.35
C ILE A 91 15.81 17.85 7.95
N ASP A 92 16.83 17.00 7.86
CA ASP A 92 17.43 16.65 6.57
C ASP A 92 16.81 15.37 5.97
N ALA A 93 15.90 15.57 5.01
CA ALA A 93 15.25 14.48 4.28
C ALA A 93 16.01 14.08 3.00
N THR A 94 17.22 14.61 2.76
CA THR A 94 18.04 14.28 1.59
C THR A 94 18.25 12.76 1.47
N CYS A 95 18.11 12.24 0.26
CA CYS A 95 18.31 10.83 -0.03
C CYS A 95 19.77 10.44 0.27
N PRO A 96 20.03 9.33 1.00
CA PRO A 96 21.41 8.87 1.27
C PRO A 96 22.24 8.61 0.01
N ARG A 97 21.60 8.30 -1.13
CA ARG A 97 22.28 8.15 -2.42
C ARG A 97 22.79 9.50 -2.94
N VAL A 98 22.02 10.58 -2.77
CA VAL A 98 22.43 11.95 -3.13
C VAL A 98 23.55 12.43 -2.20
N ILE A 99 23.45 12.18 -0.88
CA ILE A 99 24.51 12.51 0.09
C ILE A 99 25.84 11.88 -0.31
N LYS A 100 25.83 10.64 -0.83
CA LYS A 100 27.04 9.98 -1.33
C LYS A 100 27.68 10.77 -2.48
N VAL A 101 26.88 11.29 -3.42
CA VAL A 101 27.38 12.10 -4.54
C VAL A 101 27.96 13.43 -4.03
N GLN A 102 27.23 14.11 -3.14
CA GLN A 102 27.71 15.34 -2.49
C GLN A 102 29.06 15.13 -1.79
N ALA A 103 29.24 14.00 -1.10
CA ALA A 103 30.50 13.63 -0.44
C ALA A 103 31.65 13.37 -1.45
N ILE A 104 31.36 12.71 -2.57
CA ILE A 104 32.34 12.49 -3.65
C ILE A 104 32.80 13.83 -4.23
N ILE A 105 31.86 14.72 -4.55
CA ILE A 105 32.14 16.05 -5.10
C ILE A 105 33.01 16.83 -4.10
N ARG A 106 32.55 16.97 -2.85
CA ARG A 106 33.25 17.73 -1.80
C ARG A 106 34.67 17.24 -1.56
N LYS A 107 34.88 15.91 -1.59
CA LYS A 107 36.22 15.33 -1.40
C LYS A 107 37.17 15.77 -2.52
N HIS A 108 36.76 15.57 -3.77
CA HIS A 108 37.67 15.79 -4.91
C HIS A 108 37.85 17.27 -5.25
N THR A 109 36.86 18.13 -5.02
CA THR A 109 37.03 19.57 -5.20
C THR A 109 38.04 20.15 -4.20
N ARG A 110 38.06 19.64 -2.96
CA ARG A 110 39.10 19.93 -1.95
C ARG A 110 40.49 19.43 -2.36
N GLU A 111 40.57 18.31 -3.08
CA GLU A 111 41.82 17.79 -3.66
C GLU A 111 42.25 18.53 -4.94
N GLY A 112 41.47 19.52 -5.40
CA GLY A 112 41.77 20.36 -6.55
C GLY A 112 41.33 19.78 -7.90
N TYR A 113 40.37 18.85 -7.91
CA TYR A 113 39.74 18.38 -9.15
C TYR A 113 38.63 19.34 -9.59
N THR A 114 38.48 19.51 -10.90
CA THR A 114 37.25 20.02 -11.52
C THR A 114 36.15 18.97 -11.41
N CYS A 115 34.90 19.37 -11.14
CA CYS A 115 33.76 18.47 -11.08
C CYS A 115 32.85 18.69 -12.29
N ILE A 116 32.68 17.66 -13.11
CA ILE A 116 31.73 17.65 -14.22
C ILE A 116 30.52 16.80 -13.80
N ILE A 117 29.34 17.40 -13.83
CA ILE A 117 28.07 16.79 -13.44
C ILE A 117 27.26 16.53 -14.71
N ILE A 118 26.98 15.26 -15.01
CA ILE A 118 26.11 14.85 -16.11
C ILE A 118 24.66 14.88 -15.61
N GLY A 119 23.86 15.85 -16.06
CA GLY A 119 22.52 16.08 -15.54
C GLY A 119 21.84 17.31 -16.13
N ASP A 120 20.58 17.50 -15.74
CA ASP A 120 19.80 18.66 -16.17
C ASP A 120 20.17 19.89 -15.30
N ALA A 121 20.63 20.98 -15.91
CA ALA A 121 21.15 22.15 -15.18
C ALA A 121 20.15 22.77 -14.20
N ASP A 122 18.86 22.81 -14.59
CA ASP A 122 17.79 23.39 -13.78
C ASP A 122 17.24 22.43 -12.72
N HIS A 123 17.72 21.17 -12.66
CA HIS A 123 17.16 20.18 -11.76
C HIS A 123 17.63 20.43 -10.31
N PRO A 124 16.70 20.41 -9.32
CA PRO A 124 16.98 20.57 -7.89
C PRO A 124 18.20 19.84 -7.34
N GLU A 125 18.36 18.57 -7.73
CA GLU A 125 19.51 17.75 -7.33
C GLU A 125 20.82 18.31 -7.89
N VAL A 126 20.85 18.67 -9.18
CA VAL A 126 22.05 19.15 -9.87
C VAL A 126 22.49 20.49 -9.32
N ILE A 127 21.54 21.41 -9.05
CA ILE A 127 21.82 22.67 -8.35
C ILE A 127 22.43 22.40 -6.97
N GLY A 128 21.88 21.45 -6.22
CA GLY A 128 22.43 21.01 -4.94
C GLY A 128 23.86 20.49 -5.07
N LEU A 129 24.11 19.60 -6.04
CA LEU A 129 25.44 19.03 -6.32
C LEU A 129 26.46 20.10 -6.75
N LEU A 130 26.07 21.04 -7.59
CA LEU A 130 26.90 22.18 -8.00
C LEU A 130 27.35 23.01 -6.79
N GLY A 131 26.47 23.23 -5.81
CA GLY A 131 26.83 23.94 -4.57
C GLY A 131 27.99 23.29 -3.81
N TYR A 132 28.17 21.97 -3.89
CA TYR A 132 29.34 21.28 -3.29
C TYR A 132 30.60 21.36 -4.16
N ALA A 133 30.45 21.66 -5.45
CA ALA A 133 31.58 21.84 -6.38
C ALA A 133 32.14 23.28 -6.34
N GLY A 134 31.32 24.27 -5.98
CA GLY A 134 31.68 25.69 -6.02
C GLY A 134 32.10 26.13 -7.42
N ASP A 135 33.08 27.02 -7.53
CA ASP A 135 33.57 27.56 -8.81
C ASP A 135 34.25 26.53 -9.73
N LYS A 136 34.42 25.29 -9.26
CA LYS A 136 35.02 24.17 -10.02
C LYS A 136 33.96 23.23 -10.60
N GLY A 137 32.68 23.57 -10.51
CA GLY A 137 31.56 22.76 -11.00
C GLY A 137 31.13 23.15 -12.42
N PHE A 138 30.94 22.14 -13.26
CA PHE A 138 30.34 22.28 -14.60
C PHE A 138 29.20 21.28 -14.74
N VAL A 139 28.11 21.67 -15.40
CA VAL A 139 27.00 20.77 -15.75
C VAL A 139 26.97 20.59 -17.26
N VAL A 140 26.71 19.38 -17.69
CA VAL A 140 26.46 19.06 -19.10
C VAL A 140 25.26 18.11 -19.24
N GLY A 141 24.38 18.42 -20.18
CA GLY A 141 23.20 17.62 -20.51
C GLY A 141 23.42 16.68 -21.70
N SER A 142 24.47 16.91 -22.50
CA SER A 142 24.71 16.18 -23.76
C SER A 142 26.20 15.83 -23.96
N LEU A 143 26.46 14.88 -24.87
CA LEU A 143 27.84 14.51 -25.21
C LEU A 143 28.56 15.66 -25.94
N GLN A 144 27.82 16.43 -26.72
CA GLN A 144 28.31 17.60 -27.44
C GLN A 144 28.76 18.70 -26.48
N GLU A 145 27.97 18.99 -25.43
CA GLU A 145 28.38 19.93 -24.38
C GLU A 145 29.62 19.43 -23.62
N LEU A 146 29.69 18.13 -23.34
CA LEU A 146 30.86 17.52 -22.69
C LEU A 146 32.13 17.65 -23.54
N GLU A 147 32.01 17.49 -24.86
CA GLU A 147 33.09 17.67 -25.82
C GLU A 147 33.52 19.13 -25.99
N ALA A 148 32.59 20.07 -25.82
CA ALA A 148 32.84 21.51 -25.89
C ALA A 148 33.56 22.08 -24.65
N LEU A 149 33.61 21.34 -23.55
CA LEU A 149 34.32 21.78 -22.34
C LEU A 149 35.84 21.87 -22.57
N PRO A 150 36.52 22.86 -21.95
CA PRO A 150 37.97 22.96 -22.02
C PRO A 150 38.65 21.71 -21.41
N GLU A 151 39.95 21.58 -21.69
CA GLU A 151 40.76 20.57 -21.03
C GLU A 151 41.12 20.98 -19.60
N PHE A 152 40.91 20.06 -18.66
CA PHE A 152 41.25 20.24 -17.25
C PHE A 152 42.37 19.27 -16.89
N ASP A 153 43.33 19.70 -16.05
CA ASP A 153 44.42 18.83 -15.61
C ASP A 153 43.93 17.60 -14.84
N ARG A 154 42.94 17.81 -13.98
CA ARG A 154 42.30 16.77 -13.15
C ARG A 154 40.81 17.06 -13.04
N ALA A 155 39.97 16.11 -13.45
CA ALA A 155 38.54 16.21 -13.30
C ALA A 155 37.91 14.92 -12.78
N ILE A 156 36.78 15.05 -12.10
CA ILE A 156 35.86 13.96 -11.82
C ILE A 156 34.61 14.11 -12.68
N ILE A 157 34.01 12.99 -13.06
CA ILE A 157 32.70 12.93 -13.69
C ILE A 157 31.75 12.19 -12.76
N VAL A 158 30.64 12.83 -12.44
CA VAL A 158 29.52 12.24 -11.70
C VAL A 158 28.24 12.46 -12.51
N ALA A 159 27.24 11.62 -12.34
CA ALA A 159 25.89 11.79 -12.87
C ALA A 159 24.88 12.17 -11.77
N GLN A 160 23.84 12.90 -12.18
CA GLN A 160 22.56 12.96 -11.47
C GLN A 160 22.03 11.53 -11.21
N THR A 161 21.50 11.28 -10.01
CA THR A 161 21.11 9.94 -9.55
C THR A 161 19.97 9.32 -10.38
N THR A 162 19.23 10.13 -11.12
CA THR A 162 18.10 9.76 -11.99
C THR A 162 18.43 9.83 -13.48
N GLN A 163 19.71 9.97 -13.87
CA GLN A 163 20.13 10.07 -15.27
C GLN A 163 19.89 8.78 -16.07
N ASN A 164 19.78 8.89 -17.39
CA ASN A 164 19.71 7.78 -18.33
C ASN A 164 21.02 6.98 -18.33
N THR A 165 20.91 5.68 -18.04
CA THR A 165 22.06 4.76 -17.94
C THR A 165 22.79 4.58 -19.27
N LEU A 166 22.09 4.50 -20.40
CA LEU A 166 22.71 4.37 -21.73
C LEU A 166 23.51 5.61 -22.11
N PHE A 167 22.99 6.80 -21.80
CA PHE A 167 23.73 8.04 -22.00
C PHE A 167 24.98 8.09 -21.13
N TYR A 168 24.88 7.71 -19.87
CA TYR A 168 26.05 7.72 -18.98
C TYR A 168 27.12 6.67 -19.37
N GLU A 169 26.71 5.52 -19.92
CA GLU A 169 27.64 4.58 -20.56
C GLU A 169 28.38 5.21 -21.75
N ALA A 170 27.72 6.05 -22.56
CA ALA A 170 28.38 6.78 -23.64
C ALA A 170 29.41 7.79 -23.09
N VAL A 171 29.08 8.51 -22.01
CA VAL A 171 30.01 9.39 -21.29
C VAL A 171 31.22 8.62 -20.76
N LYS A 172 31.01 7.45 -20.14
CA LYS A 172 32.10 6.58 -19.67
C LYS A 172 33.05 6.17 -20.80
N LYS A 173 32.50 5.75 -21.94
CA LYS A 173 33.27 5.40 -23.13
C LYS A 173 34.04 6.58 -23.70
N TRP A 174 33.41 7.76 -23.74
CA TRP A 174 34.05 9.00 -24.17
C TRP A 174 35.24 9.36 -23.25
N SER A 175 35.04 9.34 -21.94
CA SER A 175 36.10 9.67 -20.98
C SER A 175 37.28 8.71 -21.07
N ALA A 176 37.02 7.41 -21.22
CA ALA A 176 38.08 6.39 -21.39
C ALA A 176 38.91 6.57 -22.68
N ARG A 177 38.31 7.15 -23.73
CA ARG A 177 38.97 7.42 -25.01
C ARG A 177 39.68 8.77 -25.03
N SER A 178 38.99 9.83 -24.64
CA SER A 178 39.41 11.22 -24.88
C SER A 178 40.05 11.88 -23.65
N ARG A 179 39.76 11.41 -22.42
CA ARG A 179 40.18 12.05 -21.17
C ARG A 179 40.56 11.03 -20.09
N ARG A 180 41.52 10.13 -20.39
CA ARG A 180 41.93 9.00 -19.52
C ARG A 180 42.33 9.37 -18.08
N LYS A 181 42.72 10.62 -17.83
CA LYS A 181 43.09 11.12 -16.49
C LYS A 181 41.86 11.42 -15.62
N TYR A 182 40.67 11.52 -16.21
CA TYR A 182 39.45 11.88 -15.50
C TYR A 182 38.94 10.68 -14.70
N LYS A 183 38.47 10.93 -13.48
CA LYS A 183 37.89 9.88 -12.63
C LYS A 183 36.38 9.86 -12.81
N VAL A 184 35.83 8.79 -13.36
CA VAL A 184 34.39 8.62 -13.52
C VAL A 184 33.83 7.82 -12.35
N PHE A 185 32.76 8.31 -11.73
CA PHE A 185 32.07 7.63 -10.63
C PHE A 185 30.66 7.23 -11.07
N ASP A 186 30.29 5.96 -10.89
CA ASP A 186 28.88 5.55 -11.05
C ASP A 186 28.05 6.06 -9.87
N THR A 187 27.30 7.13 -10.15
CA THR A 187 26.45 7.82 -9.17
C THR A 187 24.97 7.78 -9.53
N ILE A 188 24.60 7.21 -10.69
CA ILE A 188 23.21 6.79 -10.92
C ILE A 188 22.86 5.77 -9.84
N CYS A 189 21.70 5.92 -9.20
CA CYS A 189 21.37 5.05 -8.09
C CYS A 189 20.82 3.70 -8.58
N ASP A 190 21.08 2.64 -7.80
CA ASP A 190 20.57 1.29 -7.99
C ASP A 190 19.06 1.22 -8.25
N SER A 191 18.32 2.07 -7.55
CA SER A 191 16.88 2.21 -7.71
C SER A 191 16.46 2.71 -9.10
N THR A 192 17.23 3.62 -9.69
CA THR A 192 17.03 4.14 -11.06
C THR A 192 17.41 3.07 -12.07
N GLU A 193 18.57 2.45 -11.93
CA GLU A 193 19.08 1.40 -12.84
C GLU A 193 18.09 0.24 -12.96
N HIS A 194 17.64 -0.31 -11.83
CA HIS A 194 16.67 -1.41 -11.83
C HIS A 194 15.33 -1.03 -12.47
N ARG A 195 14.87 0.23 -12.30
CA ARG A 195 13.62 0.72 -12.91
C ARG A 195 13.75 0.84 -14.42
N GLN A 196 14.85 1.41 -14.90
CA GLN A 196 15.13 1.57 -16.32
C GLN A 196 15.24 0.20 -17.00
N GLU A 197 15.98 -0.73 -16.39
CA GLU A 197 16.13 -2.10 -16.90
C GLU A 197 14.81 -2.87 -16.89
N GLU A 198 14.00 -2.74 -15.83
CA GLU A 198 12.68 -3.36 -15.78
C GLU A 198 11.69 -2.75 -16.78
N ALA A 199 11.71 -1.43 -16.97
CA ALA A 199 10.87 -0.76 -17.97
C ALA A 199 11.19 -1.24 -19.38
N LYS A 200 12.49 -1.40 -19.71
CA LYS A 200 12.93 -1.99 -20.98
C LYS A 200 12.41 -3.41 -21.17
N ARG A 201 12.65 -4.30 -20.20
CA ARG A 201 12.14 -5.69 -20.23
C ARG A 201 10.61 -5.75 -20.31
N LEU A 202 9.92 -4.86 -19.61
CA LEU A 202 8.46 -4.78 -19.65
C LEU A 202 8.01 -4.44 -21.06
N ALA A 203 8.60 -3.41 -21.68
CA ALA A 203 8.29 -2.96 -23.04
C ALA A 203 8.45 -4.09 -24.07
N GLU A 204 9.46 -4.94 -23.94
CA GLU A 204 9.68 -6.11 -24.81
C GLU A 204 8.53 -7.14 -24.75
N THR A 205 7.81 -7.21 -23.64
CA THR A 205 6.77 -8.23 -23.40
C THR A 205 5.33 -7.73 -23.59
N VAL A 206 5.13 -6.44 -23.89
CA VAL A 206 3.81 -5.80 -23.98
C VAL A 206 3.61 -5.07 -25.30
N GLU A 207 2.37 -4.69 -25.58
CA GLU A 207 2.00 -3.92 -26.77
C GLU A 207 2.06 -2.40 -26.53
N ALA A 208 1.85 -1.96 -25.29
CA ALA A 208 1.96 -0.56 -24.88
C ALA A 208 2.34 -0.45 -23.39
N VAL A 209 2.97 0.66 -22.99
CA VAL A 209 3.28 0.92 -21.56
C VAL A 209 2.68 2.25 -21.11
N VAL A 210 1.99 2.21 -19.98
CA VAL A 210 1.56 3.39 -19.23
C VAL A 210 2.62 3.71 -18.18
N VAL A 211 3.21 4.91 -18.27
CA VAL A 211 4.27 5.40 -17.39
C VAL A 211 3.67 6.45 -16.46
N VAL A 212 3.53 6.09 -15.18
CA VAL A 212 2.80 6.90 -14.21
C VAL A 212 3.73 7.80 -13.40
N GLY A 213 3.50 9.10 -13.43
CA GLY A 213 4.18 10.05 -12.54
C GLY A 213 4.18 11.47 -13.07
N GLY A 214 4.61 12.41 -12.23
CA GLY A 214 4.60 13.83 -12.56
C GLY A 214 5.38 14.14 -13.83
N HIS A 215 4.86 15.06 -14.66
CA HIS A 215 5.50 15.49 -15.91
C HIS A 215 6.87 16.14 -15.67
N ASN A 216 7.06 16.75 -14.50
CA ASN A 216 8.33 17.38 -14.08
C ASN A 216 9.29 16.41 -13.36
N SER A 217 8.98 15.11 -13.31
CA SER A 217 9.86 14.13 -12.66
C SER A 217 10.87 13.57 -13.66
N GLY A 218 12.14 13.94 -13.51
CA GLY A 218 13.22 13.46 -14.37
C GLY A 218 13.23 11.93 -14.48
N ASN A 219 13.12 11.21 -13.36
CA ASN A 219 13.03 9.74 -13.39
C ASN A 219 11.85 9.23 -14.25
N THR A 220 10.66 9.84 -14.14
CA THR A 220 9.48 9.39 -14.90
C THR A 220 9.64 9.64 -16.39
N GLN A 221 10.17 10.81 -16.76
CA GLN A 221 10.48 11.16 -18.16
C GLN A 221 11.45 10.13 -18.78
N ARG A 222 12.53 9.77 -18.07
CA ARG A 222 13.49 8.77 -18.54
C ARG A 222 12.86 7.39 -18.73
N LEU A 223 11.90 6.99 -17.90
CA LEU A 223 11.17 5.74 -18.11
C LEU A 223 10.31 5.79 -19.38
N ALA A 224 9.67 6.93 -19.67
CA ALA A 224 8.90 7.10 -20.90
C ALA A 224 9.81 7.09 -22.13
N GLU A 225 10.96 7.77 -22.09
CA GLU A 225 11.99 7.72 -23.14
C GLU A 225 12.45 6.29 -23.42
N ILE A 226 12.82 5.53 -22.39
CA ILE A 226 13.29 4.14 -22.55
C ILE A 226 12.23 3.24 -23.19
N VAL A 227 10.95 3.43 -22.86
CA VAL A 227 9.86 2.68 -23.52
C VAL A 227 9.75 3.05 -24.99
N ARG A 228 9.83 4.36 -25.33
CA ARG A 228 9.79 4.82 -26.72
C ARG A 228 10.99 4.30 -27.52
N ASP A 229 12.18 4.32 -26.92
CA ASP A 229 13.43 3.80 -27.52
C ASP A 229 13.35 2.29 -27.76
N ALA A 230 12.57 1.56 -26.95
CA ALA A 230 12.25 0.15 -27.18
C ALA A 230 11.19 -0.07 -28.29
N GLY A 231 10.74 1.00 -28.96
CA GLY A 231 9.78 0.95 -30.08
C GLY A 231 8.33 0.70 -29.65
N LYS A 232 7.97 0.99 -28.40
CA LYS A 232 6.62 0.78 -27.87
C LYS A 232 5.90 2.11 -27.60
N PRO A 233 4.57 2.18 -27.80
CA PRO A 233 3.78 3.32 -27.35
C PRO A 233 3.94 3.52 -25.83
N ALA A 234 4.33 4.74 -25.45
CA ALA A 234 4.52 5.16 -24.06
C ALA A 234 3.53 6.26 -23.69
N TYR A 235 2.58 5.96 -22.80
CA TYR A 235 1.61 6.92 -22.29
C TYR A 235 2.09 7.46 -20.95
N HIS A 236 2.69 8.65 -20.94
CA HIS A 236 3.11 9.32 -19.69
C HIS A 236 1.92 10.10 -19.14
N ILE A 237 1.41 9.68 -17.97
CA ILE A 237 0.25 10.27 -17.31
C ILE A 237 0.49 10.50 -15.82
N GLU A 238 -0.18 11.49 -15.23
CA GLU A 238 -0.17 11.69 -13.77
C GLU A 238 -1.37 11.05 -13.08
N THR A 239 -2.53 11.06 -13.74
CA THR A 239 -3.81 10.58 -13.18
C THR A 239 -4.57 9.70 -14.17
N GLU A 240 -5.57 8.95 -13.67
CA GLU A 240 -6.42 8.14 -14.56
C GLU A 240 -7.27 8.97 -15.53
N GLY A 241 -7.44 10.27 -15.27
CA GLY A 241 -8.17 11.18 -16.16
C GLY A 241 -7.43 11.49 -17.46
N GLU A 242 -6.12 11.25 -17.51
CA GLU A 242 -5.28 11.42 -18.71
C GLU A 242 -5.21 10.13 -19.57
N LEU A 243 -5.88 9.04 -19.16
CA LEU A 243 -5.90 7.81 -19.94
C LEU A 243 -6.62 8.01 -21.27
N ASP A 244 -5.92 7.76 -22.37
CA ASP A 244 -6.55 7.62 -23.68
C ASP A 244 -7.26 6.27 -23.78
N ILE A 245 -8.53 6.25 -23.36
CA ILE A 245 -9.38 5.07 -23.39
C ILE A 245 -9.47 4.48 -24.79
N SER A 246 -9.55 5.33 -25.82
CA SER A 246 -9.74 4.89 -27.19
C SER A 246 -8.51 4.15 -27.73
N ALA A 247 -7.31 4.66 -27.44
CA ALA A 247 -6.07 4.02 -27.82
C ALA A 247 -5.83 2.72 -27.04
N LEU A 248 -6.17 2.67 -25.75
CA LEU A 248 -5.93 1.52 -24.89
C LEU A 248 -6.97 0.39 -25.06
N ALA A 249 -8.19 0.68 -25.51
CA ALA A 249 -9.27 -0.31 -25.61
C ALA A 249 -8.96 -1.49 -26.55
N SER A 250 -8.11 -1.27 -27.55
CA SER A 250 -7.69 -2.29 -28.53
C SER A 250 -6.44 -3.07 -28.11
N VAL A 251 -5.72 -2.62 -27.07
CA VAL A 251 -4.47 -3.21 -26.61
C VAL A 251 -4.74 -4.45 -25.76
N ARG A 252 -4.16 -5.59 -26.13
CA ARG A 252 -4.39 -6.87 -25.44
C ARG A 252 -3.51 -7.03 -24.22
N HIS A 253 -2.29 -6.48 -24.25
CA HIS A 253 -1.33 -6.57 -23.15
C HIS A 253 -0.69 -5.20 -22.88
N ILE A 254 -1.06 -4.60 -21.75
CA ILE A 254 -0.55 -3.30 -21.31
C ILE A 254 0.43 -3.49 -20.16
N GLY A 255 1.58 -2.83 -20.24
CA GLY A 255 2.52 -2.65 -19.15
C GLY A 255 2.19 -1.38 -18.35
N ILE A 256 2.37 -1.41 -17.04
CA ILE A 256 2.28 -0.23 -16.17
C ILE A 256 3.60 -0.12 -15.42
N THR A 257 4.26 1.02 -15.52
CA THR A 257 5.41 1.36 -14.67
C THR A 257 5.15 2.72 -14.02
N ALA A 258 5.97 3.10 -13.05
CA ALA A 258 5.79 4.38 -12.39
C ALA A 258 7.11 4.97 -11.90
N GLY A 259 7.15 6.30 -11.89
CA GLY A 259 8.26 7.07 -11.37
C GLY A 259 8.55 6.79 -9.90
N ALA A 260 9.80 7.04 -9.50
CA ALA A 260 10.25 6.88 -8.12
C ALA A 260 9.53 7.83 -7.13
N SER A 261 8.88 8.88 -7.61
CA SER A 261 8.06 9.83 -6.83
C SER A 261 6.56 9.53 -6.88
N THR A 262 6.13 8.43 -7.53
CA THR A 262 4.72 8.11 -7.68
C THR A 262 4.23 7.19 -6.55
N PRO A 263 3.21 7.58 -5.77
CA PRO A 263 2.68 6.74 -4.71
C PRO A 263 1.81 5.58 -5.22
N ASN A 264 1.72 4.48 -4.45
CA ASN A 264 1.00 3.29 -4.88
C ASN A 264 -0.51 3.52 -5.10
N TRP A 265 -1.14 4.47 -4.41
CA TRP A 265 -2.57 4.73 -4.60
C TRP A 265 -2.88 5.28 -6.01
N ILE A 266 -1.97 6.06 -6.61
CA ILE A 266 -2.13 6.53 -8.00
C ILE A 266 -1.97 5.36 -8.97
N ILE A 267 -0.95 4.51 -8.76
CA ILE A 267 -0.73 3.32 -9.58
C ILE A 267 -1.93 2.37 -9.51
N LYS A 268 -2.48 2.15 -8.31
CA LYS A 268 -3.70 1.35 -8.10
C LYS A 268 -4.89 1.95 -8.86
N ARG A 269 -5.11 3.27 -8.81
CA ARG A 269 -6.20 3.95 -9.53
C ARG A 269 -6.10 3.73 -11.04
N ILE A 270 -4.92 3.94 -11.60
CA ILE A 270 -4.68 3.75 -13.04
C ILE A 270 -4.83 2.28 -13.42
N TYR A 271 -4.27 1.34 -12.65
CA TYR A 271 -4.45 -0.09 -12.87
C TYR A 271 -5.94 -0.46 -12.92
N LYS A 272 -6.73 0.02 -11.96
CA LYS A 272 -8.17 -0.26 -11.89
C LYS A 272 -8.93 0.38 -13.05
N ALA A 273 -8.64 1.64 -13.38
CA ALA A 273 -9.25 2.32 -14.52
C ALA A 273 -9.04 1.53 -15.82
N ILE A 274 -7.80 1.05 -16.06
CA ILE A 274 -7.46 0.21 -17.20
C ILE A 274 -8.16 -1.16 -17.13
N GLU A 275 -8.20 -1.80 -15.95
CA GLU A 275 -8.88 -3.09 -15.75
C GLU A 275 -10.39 -3.01 -16.06
N THR A 276 -11.01 -1.83 -15.87
CA THR A 276 -12.42 -1.59 -16.13
C THR A 276 -12.75 -1.15 -17.55
N LEU A 277 -11.76 -0.94 -18.42
CA LEU A 277 -12.02 -0.45 -19.78
C LEU A 277 -12.86 -1.46 -20.58
N PRO A 278 -13.81 -0.98 -21.41
CA PRO A 278 -14.56 -1.85 -22.30
C PRO A 278 -13.61 -2.38 -23.39
N ILE A 279 -13.19 -3.64 -23.26
CA ILE A 279 -12.29 -4.28 -24.21
C ILE A 279 -13.06 -4.63 -25.49
N SER A 280 -12.51 -4.22 -26.64
CA SER A 280 -13.02 -4.64 -27.95
C SER A 280 -12.95 -6.16 -28.08
N GLY A 281 -14.09 -6.83 -28.25
CA GLY A 281 -14.18 -8.28 -28.45
C GLY A 281 -14.32 -9.13 -27.19
N GLU A 282 -14.48 -8.55 -25.99
CA GLU A 282 -14.88 -9.34 -24.81
C GLU A 282 -16.38 -9.71 -24.86
N THR A 283 -16.67 -11.01 -24.67
CA THR A 283 -18.04 -11.53 -24.53
C THR A 283 -18.77 -10.87 -23.35
N GLU A 284 -20.02 -10.46 -23.56
CA GLU A 284 -20.89 -9.83 -22.54
C GLU A 284 -20.96 -10.60 -21.21
N TRP A 285 -20.84 -11.93 -21.26
CA TRP A 285 -20.76 -12.77 -20.06
C TRP A 285 -19.60 -12.40 -19.14
N LYS A 286 -18.40 -12.17 -19.68
CA LYS A 286 -17.20 -11.85 -18.88
C LYS A 286 -17.34 -10.50 -18.19
N LYS A 287 -17.90 -9.50 -18.88
CA LYS A 287 -18.20 -8.17 -18.34
C LYS A 287 -19.21 -8.27 -17.20
N ARG A 288 -20.34 -8.97 -17.42
CA ARG A 288 -21.37 -9.19 -16.40
C ARG A 288 -20.83 -9.91 -15.17
N ARG A 289 -19.98 -10.93 -15.35
CA ARG A 289 -19.35 -11.65 -14.24
C ARG A 289 -18.45 -10.75 -13.40
N PHE A 290 -17.58 -9.96 -14.04
CA PHE A 290 -16.69 -9.03 -13.33
C PHE A 290 -17.50 -7.95 -12.58
N ALA A 291 -18.52 -7.38 -13.22
CA ALA A 291 -19.41 -6.41 -12.60
C ALA A 291 -20.13 -6.98 -11.37
N ALA A 292 -20.61 -8.23 -11.44
CA ALA A 292 -21.23 -8.92 -10.31
C ALA A 292 -20.23 -9.18 -9.17
N GLN A 293 -19.03 -9.68 -9.47
CA GLN A 293 -17.97 -9.87 -8.46
C GLN A 293 -17.60 -8.56 -7.75
N ARG A 294 -17.42 -7.49 -8.53
CA ARG A 294 -17.14 -6.16 -8.01
C ARG A 294 -18.26 -5.66 -7.12
N TYR A 295 -19.52 -5.77 -7.55
CA TYR A 295 -20.67 -5.36 -6.74
C TYR A 295 -20.73 -6.11 -5.42
N LEU A 296 -20.62 -7.45 -5.44
CA LEU A 296 -20.68 -8.29 -4.24
C LEU A 296 -19.57 -7.99 -3.22
N LEU A 297 -18.38 -7.62 -3.70
CA LEU A 297 -17.27 -7.19 -2.83
C LEU A 297 -17.53 -5.81 -2.24
N LEU A 298 -17.87 -4.84 -3.09
CA LEU A 298 -18.09 -3.45 -2.67
C LEU A 298 -19.29 -3.30 -1.74
N SER A 299 -20.32 -4.14 -1.85
CA SER A 299 -21.46 -4.17 -0.92
C SER A 299 -21.18 -4.94 0.37
N ASN A 300 -19.99 -5.54 0.54
CA ASN A 300 -19.64 -6.54 1.56
C ASN A 300 -20.52 -7.80 1.59
N THR A 301 -21.37 -8.03 0.58
CA THR A 301 -22.22 -9.22 0.51
C THR A 301 -21.38 -10.50 0.41
N TYR A 302 -20.30 -10.48 -0.37
CA TYR A 302 -19.39 -11.63 -0.50
C TYR A 302 -18.67 -11.96 0.82
N VAL A 303 -18.24 -10.92 1.54
CA VAL A 303 -17.60 -11.03 2.86
C VAL A 303 -18.58 -11.65 3.85
N ALA A 304 -19.83 -11.18 3.85
CA ALA A 304 -20.90 -11.73 4.69
C ALA A 304 -21.20 -13.20 4.38
N MET A 305 -21.29 -13.57 3.09
CA MET A 305 -21.40 -14.98 2.69
C MET A 305 -20.24 -15.81 3.22
N GLY A 306 -19.00 -15.30 3.09
CA GLY A 306 -17.82 -15.93 3.68
C GLY A 306 -17.97 -16.20 5.18
N ALA A 307 -18.50 -15.24 5.95
CA ALA A 307 -18.78 -15.43 7.38
C ALA A 307 -19.77 -16.58 7.67
N GLY A 308 -20.80 -16.71 6.84
CA GLY A 308 -21.75 -17.82 6.93
C GLY A 308 -21.10 -19.18 6.67
N PHE A 309 -20.28 -19.28 5.62
CA PHE A 309 -19.54 -20.51 5.29
C PHE A 309 -18.50 -20.87 6.36
N LEU A 310 -17.82 -19.87 6.93
CA LEU A 310 -16.90 -20.08 8.04
C LEU A 310 -17.64 -20.54 9.31
N CYS A 311 -18.77 -19.92 9.62
CA CYS A 311 -19.64 -20.35 10.74
C CYS A 311 -20.08 -21.81 10.55
N TYR A 312 -20.51 -22.19 9.35
CA TYR A 312 -20.88 -23.58 9.04
C TYR A 312 -19.72 -24.54 9.29
N ALA A 313 -18.50 -24.20 8.87
CA ALA A 313 -17.31 -25.00 9.15
C ALA A 313 -17.04 -25.13 10.66
N CYS A 314 -17.12 -24.03 11.41
CA CYS A 314 -16.92 -24.02 12.87
C CYS A 314 -17.99 -24.83 13.62
N ILE A 315 -19.25 -24.81 13.17
CA ILE A 315 -20.34 -25.61 13.75
C ILE A 315 -20.05 -27.10 13.57
N ARG A 316 -19.61 -27.51 12.37
CA ARG A 316 -19.29 -28.92 12.08
C ARG A 316 -18.00 -29.38 12.75
N LEU A 317 -17.01 -28.51 12.90
CA LEU A 317 -15.82 -28.77 13.70
C LEU A 317 -16.12 -29.01 15.19
N GLN A 318 -17.26 -28.52 15.68
CA GLN A 318 -17.69 -28.67 17.07
C GLN A 318 -18.80 -29.74 17.24
N ASP A 319 -19.10 -30.49 16.18
CA ASP A 319 -20.15 -31.53 16.12
C ASP A 319 -21.54 -31.03 16.55
N LEU A 320 -21.89 -29.81 16.12
CA LEU A 320 -23.19 -29.21 16.37
C LEU A 320 -24.16 -29.50 15.20
N ARG A 321 -25.42 -29.86 15.51
CA ARG A 321 -26.41 -30.33 14.52
C ARG A 321 -27.31 -29.23 13.94
N HIS A 322 -27.65 -28.19 14.69
CA HIS A 322 -28.48 -27.07 14.23
C HIS A 322 -27.60 -25.91 13.76
N SER A 323 -27.69 -25.54 12.47
CA SER A 323 -26.74 -24.59 11.86
C SER A 323 -27.35 -23.31 11.29
N VAL A 324 -28.60 -23.36 10.81
CA VAL A 324 -29.15 -22.30 9.95
C VAL A 324 -29.27 -20.92 10.64
N PRO A 325 -29.85 -20.79 11.86
CA PRO A 325 -29.96 -19.48 12.50
C PRO A 325 -28.61 -18.84 12.80
N TYR A 326 -27.62 -19.65 13.20
CA TYR A 326 -26.26 -19.19 13.51
C TYR A 326 -25.49 -18.70 12.28
N ILE A 327 -25.64 -19.43 11.17
CA ILE A 327 -25.08 -19.03 9.87
C ILE A 327 -25.71 -17.70 9.44
N ALA A 328 -27.03 -17.58 9.52
CA ALA A 328 -27.75 -16.34 9.17
C ALA A 328 -27.32 -15.16 10.04
N ILE A 329 -27.24 -15.34 11.37
CA ILE A 329 -26.75 -14.30 12.28
C ILE A 329 -25.32 -13.88 11.94
N SER A 330 -24.42 -14.84 11.65
CA SER A 330 -23.04 -14.54 11.28
C SER A 330 -22.97 -13.70 10.00
N MET A 331 -23.75 -14.06 8.97
CA MET A 331 -23.84 -13.31 7.73
C MET A 331 -24.37 -11.89 7.95
N LEU A 332 -25.49 -11.76 8.67
CA LEU A 332 -26.18 -10.49 8.92
C LEU A 332 -25.35 -9.54 9.78
N TYR A 333 -24.72 -10.06 10.84
CA TYR A 333 -23.85 -9.28 11.72
C TYR A 333 -22.64 -8.73 10.96
N ILE A 334 -21.95 -9.59 10.19
CA ILE A 334 -20.79 -9.17 9.39
C ILE A 334 -21.20 -8.17 8.31
N LEU A 335 -22.31 -8.41 7.59
CA LEU A 335 -22.83 -7.48 6.59
C LEU A 335 -23.11 -6.10 7.21
N SER A 336 -23.76 -6.07 8.37
CA SER A 336 -24.06 -4.84 9.10
C SER A 336 -22.78 -4.12 9.55
N MET A 337 -21.94 -4.78 10.35
CA MET A 337 -20.78 -4.15 10.97
C MET A 337 -19.70 -3.75 9.95
N HIS A 338 -19.42 -4.56 8.92
CA HIS A 338 -18.44 -4.18 7.88
C HIS A 338 -18.93 -3.00 7.06
N THR A 339 -20.22 -2.94 6.75
CA THR A 339 -20.79 -1.82 5.99
C THR A 339 -20.80 -0.53 6.80
N LEU A 340 -21.19 -0.57 8.08
CA LEU A 340 -21.12 0.59 8.98
C LEU A 340 -19.68 1.05 9.24
N ASN A 341 -18.74 0.11 9.43
CA ASN A 341 -17.32 0.45 9.60
C ASN A 341 -16.72 1.07 8.33
N THR A 342 -17.19 0.67 7.14
CA THR A 342 -16.76 1.28 5.88
C THR A 342 -17.36 2.68 5.72
N LEU A 343 -18.65 2.86 6.02
CA LEU A 343 -19.34 4.16 5.99
C LEU A 343 -18.69 5.19 6.92
N THR A 344 -18.33 4.78 8.14
CA THR A 344 -17.64 5.66 9.11
C THR A 344 -16.17 5.90 8.77
N GLY A 345 -15.56 5.04 7.95
CA GLY A 345 -14.15 5.09 7.53
C GLY A 345 -13.90 5.65 6.14
N LEU A 346 -14.85 6.36 5.50
CA LEU A 346 -14.73 6.77 4.09
C LEU A 346 -13.51 7.63 3.77
N ARG A 347 -13.06 8.48 4.69
CA ARG A 347 -11.82 9.27 4.53
C ARG A 347 -10.61 8.37 4.28
N GLU A 348 -10.56 7.22 4.96
CA GLU A 348 -9.50 6.22 4.87
C GLU A 348 -9.60 5.48 3.53
N ALA A 349 -10.82 5.11 3.15
CA ALA A 349 -11.09 4.41 1.90
C ALA A 349 -10.67 5.26 0.69
N ARG A 350 -10.76 6.59 0.71
CA ARG A 350 -10.33 7.44 -0.42
C ARG A 350 -8.85 7.27 -0.79
N TYR A 351 -7.99 7.00 0.18
CA TYR A 351 -6.56 6.78 -0.06
C TYR A 351 -6.23 5.31 -0.40
N ASN A 352 -6.88 4.37 0.31
CA ASN A 352 -6.57 2.95 0.20
C ASN A 352 -7.34 2.25 -0.95
N ASP A 353 -8.61 2.59 -1.10
CA ASP A 353 -9.57 1.98 -2.03
C ASP A 353 -10.60 3.02 -2.55
N PRO A 354 -10.19 3.92 -3.46
CA PRO A 354 -11.02 5.02 -3.94
C PRO A 354 -12.30 4.55 -4.65
N ASP A 355 -12.26 3.40 -5.33
CA ASP A 355 -13.44 2.78 -5.94
C ASP A 355 -14.52 2.46 -4.91
N ARG A 356 -14.11 1.92 -3.75
CA ARG A 356 -15.03 1.65 -2.64
C ARG A 356 -15.55 2.96 -2.09
N ALA A 357 -14.70 3.97 -1.90
CA ALA A 357 -15.15 5.27 -1.46
C ALA A 357 -16.20 5.87 -2.42
N ALA A 358 -15.95 5.84 -3.74
CA ALA A 358 -16.88 6.31 -4.76
C ALA A 358 -18.19 5.52 -4.77
N PHE A 359 -18.11 4.18 -4.71
CA PHE A 359 -19.31 3.33 -4.63
C PHE A 359 -20.17 3.64 -3.42
N TYR A 360 -19.54 3.87 -2.25
CA TYR A 360 -20.24 4.23 -1.03
C TYR A 360 -20.80 5.66 -1.07
N ASP A 361 -20.08 6.62 -1.67
CA ASP A 361 -20.57 7.99 -1.84
C ASP A 361 -21.83 8.00 -2.74
N THR A 362 -21.86 7.19 -3.82
CA THR A 362 -23.03 7.05 -4.69
C THR A 362 -24.19 6.29 -4.03
N ASN A 363 -23.92 5.23 -3.27
CA ASN A 363 -24.94 4.31 -2.76
C ASN A 363 -25.20 4.45 -1.25
N LYS A 364 -24.77 5.55 -0.63
CA LYS A 364 -24.72 5.76 0.82
C LYS A 364 -26.03 5.41 1.53
N PHE A 365 -27.14 5.91 1.00
CA PHE A 365 -28.46 5.71 1.59
C PHE A 365 -28.86 4.22 1.58
N MET A 366 -28.75 3.57 0.43
CA MET A 366 -29.08 2.14 0.27
C MET A 366 -28.18 1.24 1.14
N LEU A 367 -26.88 1.52 1.20
CA LEU A 367 -25.94 0.75 2.03
C LEU A 367 -26.17 0.95 3.53
N THR A 368 -26.54 2.17 3.95
CA THR A 368 -26.92 2.44 5.34
C THR A 368 -28.17 1.67 5.72
N LEU A 369 -29.21 1.70 4.88
CA LEU A 369 -30.44 0.95 5.09
C LEU A 369 -30.17 -0.56 5.16
N LEU A 370 -29.39 -1.10 4.22
CA LEU A 370 -28.98 -2.50 4.20
C LEU A 370 -28.28 -2.89 5.50
N ALA A 371 -27.36 -2.07 5.99
CA ALA A 371 -26.61 -2.35 7.20
C ALA A 371 -27.48 -2.33 8.47
N LEU A 372 -28.38 -1.34 8.58
CA LEU A 372 -29.30 -1.22 9.72
C LEU A 372 -30.32 -2.35 9.74
N ILE A 373 -30.95 -2.66 8.59
CA ILE A 373 -31.91 -3.78 8.47
C ILE A 373 -31.22 -5.10 8.78
N SER A 374 -30.01 -5.34 8.24
CA SER A 374 -29.28 -6.59 8.53
C SER A 374 -28.96 -6.72 10.01
N GLY A 375 -28.52 -5.64 10.67
CA GLY A 375 -28.26 -5.62 12.11
C GLY A 375 -29.52 -5.88 12.94
N ALA A 376 -30.64 -5.25 12.58
CA ALA A 376 -31.92 -5.43 13.27
C ALA A 376 -32.46 -6.87 13.13
N ILE A 377 -32.42 -7.44 11.92
CA ILE A 377 -32.83 -8.84 11.69
C ILE A 377 -31.90 -9.80 12.45
N GLY A 378 -30.59 -9.54 12.46
CA GLY A 378 -29.63 -10.35 13.22
C GLY A 378 -29.91 -10.35 14.72
N LEU A 379 -30.14 -9.17 15.30
CA LEU A 379 -30.51 -9.02 16.72
C LEU A 379 -31.87 -9.63 17.04
N GLY A 380 -32.87 -9.45 16.18
CA GLY A 380 -34.19 -10.04 16.33
C GLY A 380 -34.15 -11.57 16.28
N THR A 381 -33.34 -12.14 15.37
CA THR A 381 -33.11 -13.59 15.30
C THR A 381 -32.43 -14.08 16.57
N ALA A 382 -31.39 -13.39 17.05
CA ALA A 382 -30.72 -13.74 18.30
C ALA A 382 -31.65 -13.64 19.52
N ALA A 383 -32.52 -12.64 19.58
CA ALA A 383 -33.54 -12.50 20.63
C ALA A 383 -34.55 -13.66 20.62
N GLY A 384 -34.98 -14.09 19.43
CA GLY A 384 -35.84 -15.27 19.28
C GLY A 384 -35.19 -16.59 19.75
N MET A 385 -33.86 -16.61 19.89
CA MET A 385 -33.10 -17.76 20.40
C MET A 385 -32.83 -17.70 21.91
N GLY A 386 -33.15 -16.57 22.56
CA GLY A 386 -33.01 -16.37 24.00
C GLY A 386 -32.18 -15.14 24.37
N MET A 387 -32.15 -14.84 25.67
CA MET A 387 -31.50 -13.65 26.22
C MET A 387 -29.97 -13.67 26.05
N LEU A 388 -29.33 -14.82 26.27
CA LEU A 388 -27.87 -14.93 26.18
C LEU A 388 -27.35 -14.67 24.75
N PRO A 389 -27.88 -15.30 23.68
CA PRO A 389 -27.51 -14.96 22.31
C PRO A 389 -27.73 -13.48 21.96
N PHE A 390 -28.87 -12.91 22.38
CA PHE A 390 -29.15 -11.49 22.18
C PHE A 390 -28.09 -10.60 22.83
N LEU A 391 -27.79 -10.82 24.11
CA LEU A 391 -26.81 -10.02 24.84
C LEU A 391 -25.41 -10.10 24.23
N ILE A 392 -24.96 -11.29 23.81
CA ILE A 392 -23.65 -11.45 23.14
C ILE A 392 -23.62 -10.61 21.86
N LEU A 393 -24.61 -10.78 20.99
CA LEU A 393 -24.63 -10.07 19.70
C LEU A 393 -24.81 -8.56 19.87
N PHE A 394 -25.63 -8.14 20.84
CA PHE A 394 -25.83 -6.73 21.19
C PHE A 394 -24.53 -6.10 21.68
N MET A 395 -23.83 -6.72 22.62
CA MET A 395 -22.56 -6.21 23.16
C MET A 395 -21.47 -6.13 22.08
N MET A 396 -21.39 -7.14 21.21
CA MET A 396 -20.46 -7.12 20.06
C MET A 396 -20.79 -6.00 19.07
N SER A 397 -22.08 -5.75 18.81
CA SER A 397 -22.54 -4.67 17.93
C SER A 397 -22.26 -3.30 18.55
N ALA A 398 -22.55 -3.13 19.85
CA ALA A 398 -22.27 -1.93 20.61
C ALA A 398 -20.77 -1.63 20.61
N MET A 399 -19.91 -2.62 20.89
CA MET A 399 -18.45 -2.46 20.86
C MET A 399 -17.96 -2.02 19.46
N GLY A 400 -18.52 -2.59 18.39
CA GLY A 400 -18.21 -2.20 17.01
C GLY A 400 -18.57 -0.74 16.71
N LEU A 401 -19.76 -0.29 17.13
CA LEU A 401 -20.21 1.10 16.96
C LEU A 401 -19.42 2.08 17.83
N CYS A 402 -19.07 1.68 19.06
CA CYS A 402 -18.31 2.48 20.00
C CYS A 402 -16.82 2.63 19.62
N TYR A 403 -16.32 1.88 18.63
CA TYR A 403 -14.90 1.90 18.23
C TYR A 403 -14.37 3.31 17.88
N ASN A 404 -15.22 4.13 17.25
CA ASN A 404 -14.89 5.51 16.89
C ASN A 404 -15.29 6.53 17.97
N LEU A 405 -16.02 6.10 19.01
CA LEU A 405 -16.47 7.01 20.07
C LEU A 405 -15.31 7.37 21.00
N LYS A 406 -15.38 8.60 21.50
CA LYS A 406 -14.46 9.10 22.50
C LYS A 406 -14.92 8.62 23.87
N LEU A 407 -14.17 7.68 24.44
CA LEU A 407 -14.47 7.11 25.76
C LEU A 407 -14.01 8.04 26.88
N ILE A 408 -12.96 8.84 26.63
CA ILE A 408 -12.33 9.71 27.62
C ILE A 408 -12.42 11.19 27.16
N PRO A 409 -13.06 12.08 27.94
CA PRO A 409 -13.20 13.51 27.62
C PRO A 409 -11.86 14.25 27.51
N ASP A 410 -11.87 15.42 26.84
CA ASP A 410 -10.63 16.20 26.66
C ASP A 410 -10.02 16.75 27.94
N ALA A 411 -10.86 16.93 28.97
CA ALA A 411 -10.49 17.48 30.26
C ALA A 411 -9.55 16.57 31.08
N VAL A 412 -9.40 15.29 30.71
CA VAL A 412 -8.51 14.36 31.42
C VAL A 412 -7.12 14.42 30.81
N GLU A 413 -6.21 15.15 31.45
CA GLU A 413 -4.79 15.22 31.06
C GLU A 413 -4.04 13.90 31.29
N GLY A 414 -2.97 13.65 30.54
CA GLY A 414 -2.10 12.48 30.71
C GLY A 414 -2.57 11.18 30.03
N VAL A 415 -3.75 11.14 29.42
CA VAL A 415 -4.24 9.95 28.72
C VAL A 415 -3.90 9.98 27.23
N ARG A 416 -2.99 9.09 26.81
CA ARG A 416 -2.52 8.97 25.41
C ARG A 416 -3.59 8.45 24.44
N TYR A 417 -4.42 7.49 24.86
CA TYR A 417 -5.42 6.85 24.01
C TYR A 417 -6.83 7.16 24.53
N ARG A 418 -7.62 7.94 23.77
CA ARG A 418 -8.95 8.41 24.19
C ARG A 418 -10.10 7.68 23.48
N ARG A 419 -9.79 6.97 22.39
CA ARG A 419 -10.68 6.09 21.61
C ARG A 419 -10.06 4.71 21.50
N LEU A 420 -10.89 3.68 21.35
CA LEU A 420 -10.39 2.31 21.06
C LEU A 420 -9.59 2.27 19.75
N ARG A 421 -9.96 3.12 18.78
CA ARG A 421 -9.22 3.28 17.53
C ARG A 421 -7.81 3.85 17.68
N ASP A 422 -7.54 4.58 18.76
CA ASP A 422 -6.22 5.17 18.97
C ASP A 422 -5.19 4.09 19.39
N ILE A 423 -5.67 2.94 19.88
CA ILE A 423 -4.81 1.80 20.23
C ILE A 423 -4.24 1.17 18.95
N PRO A 424 -2.91 1.08 18.81
CA PRO A 424 -2.29 0.61 17.58
C PRO A 424 -2.66 -0.83 17.25
N GLY A 425 -3.11 -1.07 16.02
CA GLY A 425 -3.51 -2.40 15.54
C GLY A 425 -4.81 -2.96 16.14
N SER A 426 -5.50 -2.22 17.00
CA SER A 426 -6.72 -2.70 17.69
C SER A 426 -7.82 -3.13 16.72
N LYS A 427 -8.03 -2.41 15.61
CA LYS A 427 -8.99 -2.79 14.56
C LYS A 427 -8.82 -4.22 14.08
N THR A 428 -7.57 -4.62 13.81
CA THR A 428 -7.26 -5.95 13.24
C THR A 428 -7.60 -7.04 14.26
N VAL A 429 -7.20 -6.83 15.52
CA VAL A 429 -7.46 -7.78 16.61
C VAL A 429 -8.97 -7.86 16.90
N LEU A 430 -9.66 -6.73 17.03
CA LEU A 430 -11.10 -6.69 17.30
C LEU A 430 -11.91 -7.34 16.19
N ILE A 431 -11.57 -7.13 14.91
CA ILE A 431 -12.23 -7.81 13.78
C ILE A 431 -12.04 -9.33 13.88
N ALA A 432 -10.81 -9.80 14.13
CA ALA A 432 -10.52 -11.22 14.26
C ALA A 432 -11.27 -11.87 15.43
N LEU A 433 -11.30 -11.21 16.59
CA LEU A 433 -12.03 -11.67 17.77
C LEU A 433 -13.54 -11.69 17.51
N ALA A 434 -14.10 -10.64 16.91
CA ALA A 434 -15.53 -10.57 16.61
C ALA A 434 -15.96 -11.68 15.65
N TRP A 435 -15.19 -11.95 14.59
CA TRP A 435 -15.44 -13.07 13.70
C TRP A 435 -15.31 -14.42 14.42
N GLY A 436 -14.25 -14.63 15.22
CA GLY A 436 -14.08 -15.85 15.99
C GLY A 436 -15.24 -16.09 16.96
N VAL A 437 -15.71 -15.05 17.64
CA VAL A 437 -16.85 -15.15 18.57
C VAL A 437 -18.12 -15.51 17.81
N VAL A 438 -18.49 -14.75 16.77
CA VAL A 438 -19.78 -14.98 16.07
C VAL A 438 -19.81 -16.32 15.32
N THR A 439 -18.66 -16.79 14.80
CA THR A 439 -18.60 -18.02 13.99
C THR A 439 -18.32 -19.28 14.81
N ALA A 440 -17.56 -19.22 15.90
CA ALA A 440 -17.15 -20.41 16.67
C ALA A 440 -17.73 -20.47 18.08
N ILE A 441 -17.67 -19.38 18.86
CA ILE A 441 -18.10 -19.38 20.26
C ILE A 441 -19.63 -19.28 20.36
N PHE A 442 -20.22 -18.34 19.62
CA PHE A 442 -21.64 -18.02 19.66
C PHE A 442 -22.55 -19.24 19.38
N PRO A 443 -22.30 -20.07 18.34
CA PRO A 443 -23.11 -21.27 18.12
C PRO A 443 -23.00 -22.29 19.25
N CYS A 444 -21.79 -22.47 19.82
CA CYS A 444 -21.59 -23.42 20.92
C CYS A 444 -22.29 -22.96 22.20
N LEU A 445 -22.12 -21.69 22.59
CA LEU A 445 -22.78 -21.13 23.77
C LEU A 445 -24.30 -21.17 23.66
N ALA A 446 -24.84 -20.86 22.48
CA ALA A 446 -26.28 -20.84 22.26
C ALA A 446 -26.91 -22.25 22.27
N VAL A 447 -26.21 -23.27 21.75
CA VAL A 447 -26.72 -24.66 21.74
C VAL A 447 -26.46 -25.39 23.06
N ALA A 448 -25.26 -25.26 23.62
CA ALA A 448 -24.80 -26.08 24.75
C ALA A 448 -24.81 -25.34 26.10
N GLY A 449 -25.05 -24.02 26.11
CA GLY A 449 -24.98 -23.18 27.32
C GLY A 449 -23.57 -22.99 27.90
N THR A 450 -22.58 -23.71 27.37
CA THR A 450 -21.19 -23.77 27.87
C THR A 450 -20.20 -23.88 26.71
N ILE A 451 -18.93 -23.54 26.98
CA ILE A 451 -17.84 -23.65 26.01
C ILE A 451 -17.27 -25.07 26.09
N LYS A 452 -17.25 -25.79 24.96
CA LYS A 452 -16.65 -27.13 24.87
C LYS A 452 -15.15 -27.03 24.57
N ALA A 453 -14.40 -28.10 24.85
CA ALA A 453 -12.99 -28.18 24.49
C ALA A 453 -12.73 -28.00 22.98
N SER A 454 -13.68 -28.44 22.13
CA SER A 454 -13.65 -28.27 20.68
C SER A 454 -13.79 -26.81 20.22
N THR A 455 -14.33 -25.93 21.06
CA THR A 455 -14.53 -24.50 20.75
C THR A 455 -13.21 -23.75 20.68
N ILE A 456 -12.22 -24.11 21.50
CA ILE A 456 -10.91 -23.43 21.52
C ILE A 456 -10.18 -23.55 20.17
N PRO A 457 -9.92 -24.75 19.62
CA PRO A 457 -9.26 -24.87 18.33
C PRO A 457 -10.10 -24.27 17.18
N ALA A 458 -11.44 -24.39 17.21
CA ALA A 458 -12.31 -23.76 16.22
C ALA A 458 -12.21 -22.23 16.25
N PHE A 459 -12.25 -21.62 17.43
CA PHE A 459 -12.09 -20.17 17.63
C PHE A 459 -10.71 -19.69 17.18
N MET A 460 -9.64 -20.34 17.65
CA MET A 460 -8.27 -19.95 17.30
C MET A 460 -8.00 -20.07 15.80
N TRP A 461 -8.53 -21.10 15.14
CA TRP A 461 -8.46 -21.23 13.69
C TRP A 461 -9.21 -20.10 12.98
N ALA A 462 -10.50 -19.90 13.29
CA ALA A 462 -11.35 -18.89 12.67
C ALA A 462 -10.80 -17.47 12.88
N ALA A 463 -10.46 -17.10 14.12
CA ALA A 463 -9.85 -15.82 14.44
C ALA A 463 -8.48 -15.66 13.77
N GLY A 464 -7.66 -16.72 13.73
CA GLY A 464 -6.34 -16.70 13.10
C GLY A 464 -6.41 -16.42 11.59
N ILE A 465 -7.28 -17.10 10.85
CA ILE A 465 -7.42 -16.86 9.40
C ILE A 465 -8.02 -15.47 9.09
N VAL A 466 -8.95 -14.97 9.92
CA VAL A 466 -9.52 -13.62 9.78
C VAL A 466 -8.50 -12.54 10.12
N PHE A 467 -7.69 -12.75 11.16
CA PHE A 467 -6.58 -11.88 11.51
C PHE A 467 -5.62 -11.77 10.33
N VAL A 468 -5.22 -12.91 9.76
CA VAL A 468 -4.29 -12.93 8.62
C VAL A 468 -4.87 -12.21 7.42
N ARG A 469 -6.14 -12.46 7.07
CA ARG A 469 -6.85 -11.74 6.01
C ARG A 469 -6.84 -10.23 6.25
N THR A 470 -7.17 -9.79 7.45
CA THR A 470 -7.29 -8.36 7.79
C THR A 470 -5.94 -7.66 7.80
N ALA A 471 -4.95 -8.26 8.46
CA ALA A 471 -3.59 -7.73 8.52
C ALA A 471 -2.92 -7.75 7.12
N PHE A 472 -3.22 -8.73 6.26
CA PHE A 472 -2.73 -8.74 4.89
C PHE A 472 -3.22 -7.52 4.10
N PHE A 473 -4.50 -7.17 4.15
CA PHE A 473 -4.99 -5.94 3.52
C PHE A 473 -4.37 -4.68 4.14
N ASN A 474 -4.17 -4.64 5.46
CA ASN A 474 -3.46 -3.53 6.11
C ASN A 474 -2.01 -3.39 5.62
N ILE A 475 -1.35 -4.49 5.23
CA ILE A 475 -0.02 -4.41 4.60
C ILE A 475 -0.11 -3.80 3.20
N LEU A 476 -1.15 -4.12 2.43
CA LEU A 476 -1.38 -3.56 1.10
C LEU A 476 -1.77 -2.07 1.14
N ASP A 477 -2.32 -1.62 2.26
CA ASP A 477 -2.87 -0.28 2.47
C ASP A 477 -2.03 0.59 3.42
N MET A 478 -0.88 0.07 3.87
CA MET A 478 0.01 0.72 4.84
C MET A 478 0.35 2.18 4.52
N GLN A 479 0.59 2.50 3.23
CA GLN A 479 0.92 3.86 2.82
C GLN A 479 -0.25 4.83 3.05
N GLY A 480 -1.46 4.47 2.62
CA GLY A 480 -2.63 5.34 2.82
C GLY A 480 -3.08 5.38 4.28
N ASP A 481 -2.91 4.28 5.03
CA ASP A 481 -3.15 4.27 6.48
C ASP A 481 -2.24 5.25 7.24
N ARG A 482 -0.95 5.33 6.87
CA ARG A 482 -0.01 6.29 7.48
C ARG A 482 -0.39 7.73 7.15
N ILE A 483 -0.84 7.97 5.92
CA ILE A 483 -1.30 9.28 5.47
C ILE A 483 -2.50 9.76 6.28
N VAL A 484 -3.45 8.89 6.59
CA VAL A 484 -4.60 9.27 7.44
C VAL A 484 -4.26 9.29 8.94
N GLY A 485 -3.01 9.02 9.32
CA GLY A 485 -2.54 9.06 10.71
C GLY A 485 -2.96 7.85 11.54
N LYS A 486 -3.18 6.68 10.92
CA LYS A 486 -3.48 5.46 11.66
C LYS A 486 -2.22 4.72 12.08
N GLU A 487 -2.30 4.10 13.24
CA GLU A 487 -1.31 3.11 13.67
C GLU A 487 -1.85 1.69 13.47
N THR A 488 -1.47 1.03 12.38
CA THR A 488 -1.79 -0.38 12.11
C THR A 488 -0.61 -1.27 12.49
N ILE A 489 -0.86 -2.58 12.69
CA ILE A 489 0.20 -3.56 12.97
C ILE A 489 1.33 -3.47 11.92
N PRO A 490 1.01 -3.35 10.61
CA PRO A 490 2.04 -3.20 9.59
C PRO A 490 2.88 -1.93 9.68
N ILE A 491 2.31 -0.82 10.14
CA ILE A 491 3.04 0.44 10.35
C ILE A 491 4.01 0.29 11.53
N LEU A 492 3.58 -0.34 12.63
CA LEU A 492 4.42 -0.55 13.82
C LEU A 492 5.56 -1.55 13.59
N LEU A 493 5.27 -2.69 12.98
CA LEU A 493 6.25 -3.78 12.80
C LEU A 493 7.07 -3.61 11.52
N GLY A 494 6.58 -2.84 10.56
CA GLY A 494 7.08 -2.79 9.19
C GLY A 494 6.58 -3.95 8.32
N LYS A 495 6.63 -3.77 7.00
CA LYS A 495 6.10 -4.70 5.99
C LYS A 495 6.66 -6.11 6.12
N ASN A 496 7.98 -6.24 6.26
CA ASN A 496 8.65 -7.55 6.28
C ASN A 496 8.32 -8.36 7.53
N ARG A 497 8.38 -7.75 8.72
CA ARG A 497 8.05 -8.44 9.98
C ARG A 497 6.57 -8.81 10.03
N SER A 498 5.70 -7.95 9.51
CA SER A 498 4.27 -8.25 9.39
C SER A 498 3.99 -9.44 8.48
N MET A 499 4.64 -9.52 7.32
CA MET A 499 4.54 -10.69 6.44
C MET A 499 5.04 -11.97 7.13
N THR A 500 6.10 -11.89 7.95
CA THR A 500 6.58 -13.03 8.75
C THR A 500 5.57 -13.44 9.81
N LEU A 501 4.96 -12.49 10.53
CA LEU A 501 3.90 -12.75 11.50
C LEU A 501 2.70 -13.46 10.86
N LEU A 502 2.26 -13.02 9.67
CA LEU A 502 1.17 -13.67 8.94
C LEU A 502 1.45 -15.14 8.65
N ARG A 503 2.68 -15.45 8.18
CA ARG A 503 3.09 -16.83 7.90
C ARG A 503 3.11 -17.68 9.16
N PHE A 504 3.61 -17.14 10.26
CA PHE A 504 3.64 -17.83 11.54
C PHE A 504 2.22 -18.19 12.02
N ILE A 505 1.27 -17.26 11.95
CA ILE A 505 -0.12 -17.51 12.32
C ILE A 505 -0.77 -18.58 11.41
N LEU A 506 -0.50 -18.56 10.10
CA LEU A 506 -1.00 -19.59 9.18
C LEU A 506 -0.39 -20.97 9.47
N LEU A 507 0.91 -21.06 9.76
CA LEU A 507 1.57 -22.29 10.19
C LEU A 507 1.02 -22.81 11.51
N PHE A 508 0.81 -21.91 12.48
CA PHE A 508 0.22 -22.24 13.77
C PHE A 508 -1.20 -22.81 13.61
N THR A 509 -2.06 -22.17 12.81
CA THR A 509 -3.43 -22.67 12.59
C THR A 509 -3.46 -24.02 11.86
N LEU A 510 -2.49 -24.30 10.98
CA LEU A 510 -2.32 -25.60 10.34
C LEU A 510 -1.93 -26.68 11.36
N VAL A 511 -0.94 -26.42 12.21
CA VAL A 511 -0.51 -27.35 13.27
C VAL A 511 -1.61 -27.57 14.30
N LEU A 512 -2.35 -26.52 14.67
CA LEU A 512 -3.48 -26.58 15.58
C LEU A 512 -4.58 -27.51 15.07
N LEU A 513 -5.00 -27.37 13.81
CA LEU A 513 -6.04 -28.21 13.22
C LEU A 513 -5.61 -29.69 13.16
N PHE A 514 -4.36 -29.93 12.73
CA PHE A 514 -3.80 -31.28 12.67
C PHE A 514 -3.74 -31.92 14.06
N GLY A 515 -3.18 -31.20 15.04
CA GLY A 515 -3.05 -31.67 16.42
C GLY A 515 -4.42 -31.93 17.05
N ALA A 516 -5.34 -30.96 16.97
CA ALA A 516 -6.68 -31.11 17.55
C ALA A 516 -7.47 -32.27 16.92
N SER A 517 -7.30 -32.54 15.61
CA SER A 517 -7.91 -33.71 14.96
C SER A 517 -7.27 -35.02 15.41
N SER A 518 -5.93 -35.04 15.51
CA SER A 518 -5.16 -36.24 15.91
C SER A 518 -5.43 -36.65 17.36
N TYR A 519 -5.70 -35.68 18.25
CA TYR A 519 -6.10 -35.91 19.64
C TYR A 519 -7.63 -36.03 19.81
N HIS A 520 -8.40 -36.10 18.73
CA HIS A 520 -9.87 -36.21 18.73
C HIS A 520 -10.61 -35.09 19.50
N LEU A 521 -9.99 -33.91 19.64
CA LEU A 521 -10.65 -32.72 20.19
C LEU A 521 -11.65 -32.12 19.20
N ILE A 522 -11.40 -32.32 17.90
CA ILE A 522 -12.30 -31.95 16.79
C ILE A 522 -12.36 -33.13 15.79
N PRO A 523 -13.41 -33.22 14.95
CA PRO A 523 -13.49 -34.24 13.90
C PRO A 523 -12.36 -34.15 12.89
N ASN A 524 -12.10 -35.24 12.16
CA ASN A 524 -11.11 -35.30 11.07
C ASN A 524 -11.36 -34.29 9.93
N LEU A 525 -12.53 -33.66 9.89
CA LEU A 525 -12.80 -32.46 9.10
C LEU A 525 -11.70 -31.39 9.28
N GLY A 526 -11.10 -31.27 10.47
CA GLY A 526 -10.00 -30.36 10.74
C GLY A 526 -8.81 -30.56 9.80
N ILE A 527 -8.52 -31.80 9.41
CA ILE A 527 -7.46 -32.12 8.43
C ILE A 527 -7.83 -31.55 7.05
N GLY A 528 -9.08 -31.70 6.61
CA GLY A 528 -9.57 -31.11 5.36
C GLY A 528 -9.48 -29.57 5.37
N LEU A 529 -9.80 -28.95 6.50
CA LEU A 529 -9.76 -27.49 6.66
C LEU A 529 -8.34 -26.91 6.72
N MET A 530 -7.28 -27.73 6.82
CA MET A 530 -5.89 -27.28 6.64
C MET A 530 -5.64 -26.70 5.24
N LEU A 531 -6.47 -27.02 4.24
CA LEU A 531 -6.37 -26.42 2.91
C LEU A 531 -6.59 -24.90 2.93
N CYS A 532 -7.36 -24.36 3.86
CA CYS A 532 -7.59 -22.91 4.00
C CYS A 532 -6.30 -22.12 4.34
N PRO A 533 -5.56 -22.42 5.42
CA PRO A 533 -4.32 -21.72 5.71
C PRO A 533 -3.25 -21.95 4.61
N VAL A 534 -3.21 -23.13 3.97
CA VAL A 534 -2.32 -23.39 2.82
C VAL A 534 -2.67 -22.48 1.64
N PHE A 535 -3.95 -22.36 1.31
CA PHE A 535 -4.43 -21.48 0.25
C PHE A 535 -4.02 -20.01 0.50
N LEU A 536 -4.22 -19.49 1.72
CA LEU A 536 -3.77 -18.13 2.07
C LEU A 536 -2.24 -17.98 1.98
N LEU A 537 -1.45 -18.98 2.39
CA LEU A 537 0.01 -18.97 2.24
C LEU A 537 0.43 -18.83 0.77
N ILE A 538 -0.24 -19.56 -0.13
CA ILE A 538 -0.01 -19.48 -1.59
C ILE A 538 -0.34 -18.08 -2.09
N VAL A 539 -1.50 -17.54 -1.73
CA VAL A 539 -1.95 -16.21 -2.16
C VAL A 539 -0.98 -15.12 -1.70
N ILE A 540 -0.60 -15.11 -0.42
CA ILE A 540 0.34 -14.14 0.15
C ILE A 540 1.72 -14.26 -0.51
N SER A 541 2.18 -15.49 -0.77
CA SER A 541 3.48 -15.73 -1.41
C SER A 541 3.50 -15.28 -2.87
N ALA A 542 2.40 -15.50 -3.61
CA ALA A 542 2.25 -15.03 -4.97
C ALA A 542 2.16 -13.49 -5.06
N ASN A 543 1.46 -12.84 -4.13
CA ASN A 543 1.46 -11.38 -4.02
C ASN A 543 2.87 -10.83 -3.71
N LYS A 544 3.61 -11.45 -2.78
CA LYS A 544 4.99 -11.04 -2.47
C LYS A 544 5.93 -11.13 -3.68
N ARG A 545 5.70 -12.09 -4.59
CA ARG A 545 6.49 -12.25 -5.83
C ARG A 545 6.05 -11.30 -6.96
N GLY A 546 5.01 -10.50 -6.76
CA GLY A 546 4.46 -9.58 -7.76
C GLY A 546 3.54 -10.25 -8.79
N HIS A 547 3.08 -11.48 -8.56
CA HIS A 547 2.18 -12.18 -9.48
C HIS A 547 0.71 -11.74 -9.34
N MET A 548 0.34 -11.13 -8.21
CA MET A 548 -1.00 -10.64 -7.95
C MET A 548 -0.95 -9.25 -7.35
N MET A 549 -1.52 -8.27 -8.05
CA MET A 549 -1.60 -6.89 -7.59
C MET A 549 -2.83 -6.66 -6.71
N PRO A 550 -2.78 -5.67 -5.79
CA PRO A 550 -3.96 -5.23 -5.06
C PRO A 550 -5.06 -4.78 -6.03
N GLY A 551 -6.27 -5.27 -5.82
CA GLY A 551 -7.42 -5.01 -6.68
C GLY A 551 -8.55 -6.01 -6.43
N VAL A 552 -9.64 -5.87 -7.18
CA VAL A 552 -10.87 -6.66 -7.00
C VAL A 552 -10.59 -8.17 -7.08
N ARG A 553 -9.72 -8.61 -7.98
CA ARG A 553 -9.40 -10.05 -8.15
C ARG A 553 -8.65 -10.63 -6.95
N LEU A 554 -7.64 -9.93 -6.44
CA LEU A 554 -6.88 -10.39 -5.27
C LEU A 554 -7.78 -10.38 -4.03
N GLU A 555 -8.59 -9.34 -3.86
CA GLU A 555 -9.54 -9.27 -2.76
C GLU A 555 -10.55 -10.42 -2.84
N PHE A 556 -11.16 -10.63 -4.01
CA PHE A 556 -12.08 -11.76 -4.24
C PHE A 556 -11.44 -13.10 -3.89
N LEU A 557 -10.18 -13.31 -4.29
CA LEU A 557 -9.45 -14.55 -4.02
C LEU A 557 -9.19 -14.75 -2.53
N VAL A 558 -8.76 -13.71 -1.82
CA VAL A 558 -8.54 -13.75 -0.36
C VAL A 558 -9.85 -14.01 0.37
N GLU A 559 -10.95 -13.33 0.02
CA GLU A 559 -12.28 -13.55 0.61
C GLU A 559 -12.82 -14.96 0.34
N SER A 560 -12.52 -15.52 -0.84
CA SER A 560 -12.97 -16.86 -1.22
C SER A 560 -12.43 -17.95 -0.30
N ASN A 561 -11.39 -17.67 0.50
CA ASN A 561 -10.90 -18.60 1.52
C ASN A 561 -11.97 -19.00 2.54
N PHE A 562 -12.86 -18.07 2.92
CA PHE A 562 -13.93 -18.37 3.87
C PHE A 562 -15.03 -19.23 3.23
N ILE A 563 -15.33 -19.01 1.95
CA ILE A 563 -16.26 -19.86 1.20
C ILE A 563 -15.67 -21.25 1.00
N LEU A 564 -14.37 -21.35 0.70
CA LEU A 564 -13.65 -22.61 0.59
C LEU A 564 -13.80 -23.46 1.87
N ALA A 565 -13.73 -22.84 3.06
CA ALA A 565 -13.93 -23.54 4.32
C ALA A 565 -15.30 -24.23 4.41
N GLY A 566 -16.38 -23.52 4.05
CA GLY A 566 -17.72 -24.11 4.06
C GLY A 566 -17.95 -25.11 2.93
N LEU A 567 -17.33 -24.94 1.76
CA LEU A 567 -17.40 -25.92 0.66
C LEU A 567 -16.69 -27.24 1.02
N ILE A 568 -15.49 -27.17 1.61
CA ILE A 568 -14.79 -28.35 2.13
C ILE A 568 -15.68 -29.06 3.16
N THR A 569 -16.29 -28.30 4.07
CA THR A 569 -17.19 -28.83 5.10
C THR A 569 -18.44 -29.48 4.51
N LEU A 570 -19.01 -28.89 3.45
CA LEU A 570 -20.18 -29.42 2.75
C LEU A 570 -19.83 -30.75 2.08
N ILE A 571 -18.74 -30.79 1.32
CA ILE A 571 -18.25 -32.02 0.68
C ILE A 571 -17.99 -33.09 1.74
N TRP A 572 -17.27 -32.74 2.82
CA TRP A 572 -17.03 -33.66 3.93
C TRP A 572 -18.32 -34.23 4.51
N SER A 573 -19.31 -33.38 4.77
CA SER A 573 -20.61 -33.78 5.33
C SER A 573 -21.43 -34.70 4.41
N LEU A 574 -21.16 -34.71 3.10
CA LEU A 574 -21.81 -35.58 2.14
C LEU A 574 -21.20 -36.99 2.12
N PHE A 575 -19.88 -37.10 2.34
CA PHE A 575 -19.14 -38.37 2.23
C PHE A 575 -18.86 -39.04 3.58
N PHE A 576 -18.81 -38.29 4.67
CA PHE A 576 -18.47 -38.78 6.00
C PHE A 576 -19.59 -38.35 6.97
N ARG A 577 -20.58 -39.23 7.17
CA ARG A 577 -21.69 -39.05 8.13
C ARG A 577 -21.41 -39.72 9.46
#